data_AF-A0A7S2DI59-F1
#
_entry.id   AF-A0A7S2DI59-F1
#
_cell.length_a   1.000
_cell.length_b   1.000
_cell.length_c   1.000
_cell.angle_alpha   90.00
_cell.angle_beta   90.00
_cell.angle_gamma   90.00
#
_symmetry.space_group_name_H-M   'P 1'
#
loop_
_entity.id
_entity.type
_entity.pdbx_description
1 polymer ?
#
loop_
_entity_poly.entity_id
_entity_poly.type
_entity_poly.pdbx_seq_one_letter_code
_entity_poly.pdbx_strand_id
1 'polypeptide(L)'
;KQVAVNNMPVLICGDFNSMPDSAVYEYLRKGTVRTDHQDLRVDPCGLMKGLSLRHNYAFATAYETCNGHEAQYTNYTEDFKGTLDYIWFSSDVLAVLAISQVDEESQLTQETALPSST
;
A
#
# COMPACT_ATOMS: atom_id res chain seq x y z
N LYS A 1 -26.21 15.73 14.22
CA LYS A 1 -26.08 14.33 14.65
C LYS A 1 -24.60 14.06 14.86
N GLN A 2 -24.17 13.80 16.09
CA GLN A 2 -22.76 13.53 16.39
C GLN A 2 -22.48 12.07 16.00
N VAL A 3 -21.69 11.86 14.95
CA VAL A 3 -21.23 10.53 14.57
C VAL A 3 -20.27 10.08 15.67
N ALA A 4 -20.50 8.91 16.25
CA ALA A 4 -19.56 8.33 17.19
C ALA A 4 -18.20 8.17 16.47
N VAL A 5 -17.14 8.77 17.03
CA VAL A 5 -15.80 8.84 16.41
C VAL A 5 -15.22 7.45 16.11
N ASN A 6 -15.73 6.40 16.76
CA ASN A 6 -15.24 5.03 16.66
C ASN A 6 -15.50 4.31 15.33
N ASN A 7 -16.25 4.91 14.39
CA ASN A 7 -16.57 4.31 13.09
C ASN A 7 -16.51 5.33 11.94
N MET A 8 -15.57 6.28 11.98
CA MET A 8 -15.37 7.20 10.86
C MET A 8 -14.71 6.44 9.70
N PRO A 9 -15.30 6.44 8.49
CA PRO A 9 -14.66 5.87 7.32
C PRO A 9 -13.32 6.55 7.04
N VAL A 10 -12.29 5.75 6.78
CA VAL A 10 -10.95 6.25 6.47
C VAL A 10 -10.55 5.76 5.09
N LEU A 11 -10.00 6.67 4.30
CA LEU A 11 -9.38 6.41 3.01
C LEU A 11 -8.01 7.08 3.01
N ILE A 12 -6.96 6.31 2.73
CA ILE A 12 -5.57 6.77 2.70
C ILE A 12 -5.02 6.46 1.32
N CYS A 13 -4.72 7.50 0.56
CA CYS A 13 -4.07 7.39 -0.74
C CYS A 13 -2.67 7.95 -0.66
N GLY A 14 -1.75 7.37 -1.43
CA GLY A 14 -0.45 7.97 -1.65
C GLY A 14 0.55 6.99 -2.24
N ASP A 15 1.70 7.54 -2.59
CA ASP A 15 2.93 6.82 -2.83
C ASP A 15 3.59 6.56 -1.46
N PHE A 16 3.66 5.29 -1.08
CA PHE A 16 4.27 4.85 0.18
C PHE A 16 5.74 4.50 0.02
N ASN A 17 6.28 4.47 -1.21
CA ASN A 17 7.61 3.98 -1.54
C ASN A 17 7.94 2.64 -0.84
N SER A 18 6.93 1.77 -0.75
CA SER A 18 6.95 0.55 0.05
C SER A 18 6.23 -0.55 -0.71
N MET A 19 6.93 -1.65 -1.03
CA MET A 19 6.34 -2.79 -1.76
C MET A 19 5.42 -3.64 -0.86
N PRO A 20 4.61 -4.55 -1.43
CA PRO A 20 3.69 -5.40 -0.64
C PRO A 20 4.35 -6.31 0.42
N ASP A 21 5.65 -6.56 0.30
CA ASP A 21 6.46 -7.34 1.24
C ASP A 21 7.16 -6.48 2.32
N SER A 22 6.89 -5.18 2.35
CA SER A 22 7.48 -4.24 3.31
C SER A 22 6.82 -4.26 4.69
N ALA A 23 7.55 -3.78 5.70
CA ALA A 23 7.04 -3.57 7.05
C ALA A 23 5.90 -2.53 7.08
N VAL A 24 5.94 -1.53 6.20
CA VAL A 24 4.89 -0.49 6.10
C VAL A 24 3.58 -1.11 5.63
N TYR A 25 3.64 -1.94 4.59
CA TYR A 25 2.46 -2.67 4.09
C TYR A 25 1.93 -3.64 5.16
N GLU A 26 2.81 -4.42 5.81
CA GLU A 26 2.41 -5.30 6.91
C GLU A 26 1.73 -4.52 8.05
N TYR A 27 2.32 -3.38 8.44
CA TYR A 27 1.79 -2.53 9.50
C TYR A 27 0.36 -2.08 9.19
N LEU A 28 0.15 -1.47 8.03
CA LEU A 28 -1.16 -0.96 7.62
C LEU A 28 -2.19 -2.08 7.50
N ARG A 29 -1.79 -3.24 6.95
CA ARG A 29 -2.69 -4.37 6.74
C ARG A 29 -3.08 -5.08 8.04
N LYS A 30 -2.14 -5.27 8.96
CA LYS A 30 -2.33 -6.10 10.17
C LYS A 30 -2.48 -5.29 11.46
N GLY A 31 -2.24 -3.98 11.41
CA GLY A 31 -2.18 -3.12 12.58
C GLY A 31 -0.95 -3.29 13.45
N THR A 32 -0.02 -4.17 13.09
CA THR A 32 1.25 -4.44 13.80
C THR A 32 2.27 -4.95 12.80
N VAL A 33 3.56 -4.87 13.12
CA VAL A 33 4.65 -5.46 12.34
C VAL A 33 5.34 -6.50 13.19
N ARG A 34 5.79 -7.59 12.56
CA ARG A 34 6.61 -8.56 13.26
C ARG A 34 7.96 -7.96 13.68
N THR A 35 8.40 -8.24 14.90
CA THR A 35 9.66 -7.71 15.42
C THR A 35 10.89 -8.23 14.69
N ASP A 36 10.78 -9.35 13.97
CA ASP A 36 11.84 -9.98 13.18
C ASP A 36 11.83 -9.60 11.69
N HIS A 37 10.93 -8.69 11.28
CA HIS A 37 10.82 -8.20 9.91
C HIS A 37 12.14 -7.60 9.42
N GLN A 38 12.53 -7.90 8.17
CA GLN A 38 13.84 -7.51 7.65
C GLN A 38 14.06 -5.99 7.63
N ASP A 39 13.03 -5.23 7.25
CA ASP A 39 13.05 -3.76 7.22
C ASP A 39 13.32 -3.13 8.59
N LEU A 40 12.99 -3.84 9.68
CA LEU A 40 13.23 -3.34 11.04
C LEU A 40 14.62 -3.68 11.58
N ARG A 41 15.41 -4.51 10.87
CA ARG A 41 16.77 -4.89 11.30
C ARG A 41 17.76 -3.75 11.17
N VAL A 42 17.57 -2.88 10.17
CA VAL A 42 18.43 -1.72 9.93
C VAL A 42 17.81 -0.52 10.64
N ASP A 43 18.23 -0.31 11.88
CA ASP A 43 17.77 0.81 12.72
C ASP A 43 18.96 1.64 13.23
N PRO A 44 19.58 2.47 12.35
CA PRO A 44 20.81 3.20 12.69
C PRO A 44 20.61 4.17 13.87
N CYS A 45 19.39 4.67 14.02
CA CYS A 45 19.01 5.63 15.05
C CYS A 45 18.44 4.98 16.32
N GLY A 46 18.26 3.65 16.34
CA GLY A 46 17.68 2.92 17.48
C GLY A 46 16.22 3.26 17.76
N LEU A 47 15.50 3.83 16.78
CA LEU A 47 14.12 4.31 16.96
C LEU A 47 13.13 3.16 17.08
N MET A 48 13.35 2.06 16.37
CA MET A 48 12.40 0.95 16.30
C MET A 48 12.32 0.17 17.61
N LYS A 49 13.43 0.11 18.37
CA LYS A 49 13.49 -0.60 19.67
C LYS A 49 12.60 0.00 20.75
N GLY A 50 12.23 1.28 20.63
CA GLY A 50 11.39 1.99 21.60
C GLY A 50 9.93 2.16 21.17
N LEU A 51 9.59 1.80 19.93
CA LEU A 51 8.27 2.07 19.35
C LEU A 51 7.38 0.83 19.41
N SER A 52 6.24 0.95 20.10
CA SER A 52 5.14 -0.01 20.01
C SER A 52 4.21 0.40 18.87
N LEU A 53 4.58 0.06 17.63
CA LEU A 53 3.76 0.33 16.44
C LEU A 53 2.49 -0.52 16.47
N ARG A 54 1.35 0.12 16.74
CA ARG A 54 0.05 -0.55 16.72
C ARG A 54 -1.08 0.40 16.29
N HIS A 55 -1.99 -0.11 15.46
CA HIS A 55 -3.32 0.50 15.23
C HIS A 55 -4.43 -0.53 15.28
N ASN A 56 -5.68 -0.06 15.27
CA ASN A 56 -6.89 -0.89 15.35
C ASN A 56 -7.83 -0.77 14.13
N TYR A 57 -7.43 -0.03 13.09
CA TYR A 57 -8.16 0.03 11.83
C TYR A 57 -8.08 -1.30 11.07
N ALA A 58 -9.20 -1.70 10.48
CA ALA A 58 -9.28 -2.81 9.54
C ALA A 58 -9.02 -2.29 8.11
N PHE A 59 -7.75 -2.04 7.77
CA PHE A 59 -7.42 -1.55 6.44
C PHE A 59 -7.30 -2.68 5.42
N ALA A 60 -7.80 -2.41 4.21
CA ALA A 60 -7.57 -3.19 3.00
C ALA A 60 -7.18 -2.25 1.86
N THR A 61 -6.59 -2.79 0.81
CA THR A 61 -6.24 -2.05 -0.40
C THR A 61 -7.26 -2.31 -1.51
N ALA A 62 -7.50 -1.31 -2.35
CA ALA A 62 -8.52 -1.39 -3.38
C ALA A 62 -8.21 -2.47 -4.44
N TYR A 63 -6.97 -2.57 -4.91
CA TYR A 63 -6.57 -3.53 -5.93
C TYR A 63 -6.63 -4.97 -5.43
N GLU A 64 -6.04 -5.27 -4.26
CA GLU A 64 -6.13 -6.62 -3.66
C GLU A 64 -7.59 -7.03 -3.43
N THR A 65 -8.45 -6.10 -2.98
CA THR A 65 -9.87 -6.39 -2.71
C THR A 65 -10.62 -6.79 -3.99
N CYS A 66 -10.36 -6.13 -5.12
CA CYS A 66 -11.06 -6.41 -6.38
C CYS A 66 -10.45 -7.55 -7.20
N ASN A 67 -9.11 -7.68 -7.21
CA ASN A 67 -8.40 -8.62 -8.08
C ASN A 67 -7.85 -9.85 -7.31
N GLY A 68 -7.87 -9.84 -5.98
CA GLY A 68 -7.25 -10.87 -5.15
C GLY A 68 -5.73 -10.71 -4.99
N HIS A 69 -5.13 -9.72 -5.65
CA HIS A 69 -3.73 -9.35 -5.55
C HIS A 69 -3.55 -7.86 -5.83
N GLU A 70 -2.43 -7.28 -5.36
CA GLU A 70 -2.06 -5.90 -5.70
C GLU A 70 -1.82 -5.71 -7.19
N ALA A 71 -1.86 -4.45 -7.66
CA ALA A 71 -1.35 -4.12 -8.98
C ALA A 71 0.09 -4.67 -9.14
N GLN A 72 0.48 -5.04 -10.35
CA GLN A 72 1.85 -5.54 -10.60
C GLN A 72 2.87 -4.41 -10.51
N TYR A 73 2.47 -3.20 -10.91
CA TYR A 73 3.27 -1.99 -10.88
C TYR A 73 2.36 -0.77 -10.76
N THR A 74 2.87 0.23 -10.07
CA THR A 74 2.35 1.61 -10.10
C THR A 74 3.47 2.60 -10.42
N ASN A 75 4.71 2.16 -10.24
CA ASN A 75 5.91 2.77 -10.76
C ASN A 75 6.56 1.84 -11.81
N TYR A 76 6.83 2.36 -12.99
CA TYR A 76 7.41 1.61 -14.11
C TYR A 76 8.54 2.42 -14.77
N THR A 77 9.75 2.31 -14.22
CA THR A 77 10.97 2.92 -14.75
C THR A 77 11.88 1.86 -15.39
N GLU A 78 12.98 2.30 -15.99
CA GLU A 78 13.96 1.39 -16.60
C GLU A 78 14.57 0.47 -15.52
N ASP A 79 15.05 1.08 -14.43
CA ASP A 79 15.75 0.40 -13.35
C ASP A 79 14.83 -0.25 -12.31
N PHE A 80 13.59 0.23 -12.18
CA PHE A 80 12.68 -0.22 -11.14
C PHE A 80 11.23 -0.32 -11.64
N LYS A 81 10.60 -1.46 -11.38
CA LYS A 81 9.19 -1.72 -11.66
C LYS A 81 8.58 -2.34 -10.42
N GLY A 82 7.51 -1.74 -9.89
CA GLY A 82 6.88 -2.23 -8.68
C GLY A 82 5.71 -1.38 -8.22
N THR A 83 4.98 -1.93 -7.26
CA THR A 83 3.82 -1.29 -6.64
C THR A 83 4.24 -0.54 -5.41
N LEU A 84 4.07 0.78 -5.48
CA LEU A 84 4.42 1.74 -4.43
C LEU A 84 3.21 2.59 -4.01
N ASP A 85 2.20 2.67 -4.87
CA ASP A 85 1.00 3.48 -4.69
C ASP A 85 -0.17 2.59 -4.22
N TYR A 86 -0.87 3.05 -3.19
CA TYR A 86 -1.99 2.31 -2.62
C TYR A 86 -3.17 3.21 -2.32
N ILE A 87 -4.36 2.65 -2.45
CA ILE A 87 -5.61 3.21 -1.92
C ILE A 87 -6.04 2.28 -0.78
N TRP A 88 -5.68 2.64 0.44
CA TRP A 88 -6.13 1.95 1.64
C TRP A 88 -7.49 2.48 2.07
N PHE A 89 -8.34 1.60 2.57
CA PHE A 89 -9.65 1.97 3.11
C PHE A 89 -10.02 1.11 4.31
N SER A 90 -10.83 1.67 5.20
CA SER A 90 -11.43 0.94 6.33
C SER A 90 -12.50 -0.03 5.82
N SER A 91 -12.15 -1.31 5.67
CA SER A 91 -12.97 -2.32 4.99
C SER A 91 -14.20 -2.78 5.77
N ASP A 92 -14.29 -2.41 7.04
CA ASP A 92 -15.44 -2.63 7.91
C ASP A 92 -16.59 -1.64 7.64
N VAL A 93 -16.31 -0.49 6.99
CA VAL A 93 -17.31 0.56 6.73
C VAL A 93 -17.33 1.07 5.29
N LEU A 94 -16.35 0.70 4.46
CA LEU A 94 -16.28 1.04 3.03
C LEU A 94 -16.17 -0.22 2.18
N ALA A 95 -16.76 -0.19 1.00
CA ALA A 95 -16.68 -1.24 -0.01
C ALA A 95 -16.18 -0.66 -1.34
N VAL A 96 -15.35 -1.42 -2.04
CA VAL A 96 -14.84 -1.05 -3.36
C VAL A 96 -15.83 -1.53 -4.41
N LEU A 97 -16.36 -0.62 -5.22
CA LEU A 97 -17.33 -0.95 -6.28
C LEU A 97 -16.64 -1.40 -7.56
N ALA A 98 -15.54 -0.74 -7.89
CA ALA A 98 -14.72 -1.01 -9.06
C ALA A 98 -13.34 -0.39 -8.87
N ILE A 99 -12.38 -0.88 -9.65
CA ILE A 99 -11.07 -0.27 -9.84
C ILE A 99 -10.86 0.05 -11.32
N SER A 100 -10.04 1.05 -11.61
CA SER A 100 -9.43 1.15 -12.94
C SER A 100 -8.28 0.15 -12.98
N GLN A 101 -8.21 -0.66 -14.03
CA GLN A 101 -7.06 -1.55 -14.20
C GLN A 101 -5.82 -0.72 -14.58
N VAL A 102 -4.65 -1.21 -14.17
CA VAL A 102 -3.37 -0.69 -14.69
C VAL A 102 -3.17 -1.17 -16.12
N ASP A 103 -2.44 -0.39 -16.92
CA ASP A 103 -2.11 -0.78 -18.29
C ASP A 103 -1.31 -2.10 -18.30
N GLU A 104 -1.52 -2.92 -19.33
CA GLU A 104 -0.77 -4.17 -19.50
C GLU A 104 0.70 -3.88 -19.82
N GLU A 105 1.60 -4.77 -19.42
CA GLU A 105 3.05 -4.54 -19.58
C GLU A 105 3.43 -4.33 -21.05
N SER A 106 2.76 -5.04 -21.96
CA SER A 106 2.92 -4.87 -23.41
C SER A 106 2.65 -3.46 -23.94
N GLN A 107 1.79 -2.70 -23.25
CA GLN A 107 1.50 -1.30 -23.57
C GLN A 107 2.58 -0.38 -23.01
N LEU A 108 3.10 -0.70 -21.82
CA LEU A 108 4.13 0.09 -21.14
C LEU A 108 5.52 -0.06 -21.77
N THR A 109 5.81 -1.21 -22.37
CA THR A 109 7.10 -1.49 -23.04
C THR A 109 7.20 -0.95 -24.46
N GLN A 110 6.17 -0.25 -24.97
CA GLN A 110 6.27 0.42 -26.27
C GLN A 110 7.38 1.46 -26.29
N GLU A 111 7.66 2.04 -25.12
CA GLU A 111 8.85 2.81 -24.79
C GLU A 111 9.63 2.09 -23.67
N THR A 112 10.90 2.41 -23.46
CA THR A 112 11.76 1.69 -22.48
C THR A 112 11.18 1.71 -21.05
N ALA A 113 10.49 2.79 -20.68
CA ALA A 113 9.90 3.02 -19.36
C ALA A 113 8.96 4.24 -19.38
N LEU A 114 8.29 4.50 -18.25
CA LEU A 114 7.54 5.74 -18.03
C LEU A 114 8.41 6.83 -17.40
N PRO A 115 8.15 8.12 -17.69
CA PRO A 115 7.15 8.64 -18.63
C PRO A 115 7.55 8.43 -20.10
N SER A 116 6.57 8.16 -20.95
CA SER A 116 6.71 8.05 -22.42
C SER A 116 6.34 9.35 -23.13
N SER A 117 6.80 9.53 -24.37
CA SER A 117 6.43 10.67 -25.23
C SER A 117 5.00 10.64 -25.78
N THR A 118 4.28 9.55 -25.49
CA THR A 118 2.91 9.27 -25.94
C THR A 118 2.07 8.85 -24.75
#